data_AF-A0A1Y3BQ22-F1
#
_entry.id   AF-A0A1Y3BQ22-F1
#
_cell.length_a   1.000
_cell.length_b   1.000
_cell.length_c   1.000
_cell.angle_alpha   90.00
_cell.angle_beta   90.00
_cell.angle_gamma   90.00
#
_symmetry.space_group_name_H-M   'P 1'
#
loop_
_entity.id
_entity.type
_entity.pdbx_description
1 polymer ?
#
loop_
_entity_poly.entity_id
_entity_poly.type
_entity_poly.pdbx_seq_one_letter_code
_entity_poly.pdbx_strand_id
1 'polypeptide(L)'
;MDMLLAYNTTESSQSLRDFWPTLPAFVEEIQDGGSRGNFMTVWSRRNIDHDLYFFLEKNWKNKNIFPLKLMDPPLPNLSHEVSKNWSKYSKYGTFARSDHASFWYPLERDTTFRSILLSDLGPWRKDMSFHYHRPGDDQRWLRRENLEFMKNTVDSLLATIIDIGD
;
A
#
# COMPACT_ATOMS: atom_id res chain seq x y z
N MET A 1 -4.13 2.29 7.13
CA MET A 1 -4.41 1.00 6.43
C MET A 1 -5.59 1.24 5.53
N ASP A 2 -5.62 0.62 4.36
CA ASP A 2 -6.72 0.76 3.39
C ASP A 2 -6.85 -0.52 2.57
N MET A 3 -8.06 -1.08 2.49
CA MET A 3 -8.40 -2.37 1.86
C MET A 3 -7.49 -3.56 2.29
N LEU A 4 -8.07 -4.56 2.97
CA LEU A 4 -7.34 -5.71 3.53
C LEU A 4 -8.03 -7.07 3.29
N LEU A 5 -9.04 -7.12 2.42
CA LEU A 5 -9.92 -8.28 2.22
C LEU A 5 -10.00 -8.73 0.75
N ALA A 6 -8.99 -8.41 -0.06
CA ALA A 6 -8.89 -8.76 -1.48
C ALA A 6 -7.63 -9.60 -1.78
N TYR A 7 -7.25 -10.50 -0.87
CA TYR A 7 -6.17 -11.46 -1.11
C TYR A 7 -6.57 -12.43 -2.22
N ASN A 8 -5.74 -12.55 -3.26
CA ASN A 8 -6.07 -13.37 -4.43
C ASN A 8 -4.83 -14.05 -5.01
N THR A 9 -4.80 -15.39 -4.97
CA THR A 9 -3.68 -16.17 -5.53
C THR A 9 -3.85 -16.49 -7.00
N THR A 10 -4.97 -16.17 -7.64
CA THR A 10 -5.22 -16.51 -9.06
C THR A 10 -4.29 -15.71 -9.98
N GLU A 11 -3.81 -16.33 -11.06
CA GLU A 11 -3.02 -15.62 -12.08
C GLU A 11 -3.81 -14.47 -12.70
N SER A 12 -3.12 -13.39 -13.05
CA SER A 12 -3.74 -12.18 -13.62
C SER A 12 -4.86 -11.58 -12.77
N SER A 13 -4.86 -11.84 -11.46
CA SER A 13 -5.80 -11.23 -10.51
C SER A 13 -5.42 -9.82 -10.11
N GLN A 14 -4.21 -9.34 -10.44
CA GLN A 14 -3.74 -8.01 -10.13
C GLN A 14 -3.46 -7.17 -11.39
N SER A 15 -3.99 -5.94 -11.41
CA SER A 15 -3.74 -4.95 -12.47
C SER A 15 -2.90 -3.78 -11.93
N LEU A 16 -1.71 -3.54 -12.46
CA LEU A 16 -0.80 -2.47 -11.98
C LEU A 16 -0.58 -1.35 -12.99
N ARG A 17 -1.49 -1.18 -13.94
CA ARG A 17 -1.36 -0.18 -15.02
C ARG A 17 -1.11 1.24 -14.50
N ASP A 18 -1.77 1.63 -13.40
CA ASP A 18 -1.66 2.96 -12.81
C ASP A 18 -0.29 3.21 -12.15
N PHE A 19 0.45 2.15 -11.82
CA PHE A 19 1.75 2.22 -11.18
C PHE A 19 2.90 2.14 -12.18
N TRP A 20 2.69 1.56 -13.37
CA TRP A 20 3.71 1.39 -14.40
C TRP A 20 4.55 2.65 -14.69
N PRO A 21 3.98 3.85 -14.84
CA PRO A 21 4.76 5.05 -15.15
C PRO A 21 5.68 5.53 -14.01
N THR A 22 5.49 5.00 -12.80
CA THR A 22 6.14 5.53 -11.58
C THR A 22 6.96 4.46 -10.84
N LEU A 23 6.58 3.19 -10.94
CA LEU A 23 7.24 2.05 -10.32
C LEU A 23 7.37 0.86 -11.32
N PRO A 24 8.03 1.02 -12.47
CA PRO A 24 8.10 -0.03 -13.49
C PRO A 24 8.69 -1.34 -12.95
N ALA A 25 9.80 -1.27 -12.20
CA ALA A 25 10.44 -2.45 -11.62
C ALA A 25 9.53 -3.26 -10.67
N PHE A 26 8.70 -2.56 -9.87
CA PHE A 26 7.71 -3.24 -9.03
C PHE A 26 6.65 -3.93 -9.88
N VAL A 27 6.20 -3.29 -10.96
CA VAL A 27 5.19 -3.89 -11.83
C VAL A 27 5.76 -5.11 -12.56
N GLU A 28 6.99 -5.03 -13.07
CA GLU A 28 7.69 -6.15 -13.70
C GLU A 28 7.85 -7.32 -12.73
N GLU A 29 8.28 -7.08 -11.49
CA GLU A 29 8.40 -8.11 -10.44
C GLU A 29 7.07 -8.86 -10.23
N ILE A 30 5.94 -8.14 -10.15
CA ILE A 30 4.63 -8.76 -9.97
C ILE A 30 4.16 -9.48 -11.25
N GLN A 31 4.52 -8.97 -12.42
CA GLN A 31 4.22 -9.61 -13.70
C GLN A 31 4.97 -10.93 -13.87
N ASP A 32 6.26 -10.97 -13.52
CA ASP A 32 7.09 -12.18 -13.52
C ASP A 32 6.54 -13.27 -12.58
N GLY A 33 5.86 -12.85 -11.50
CA GLY A 33 5.13 -13.73 -10.58
C GLY A 33 3.73 -14.17 -11.05
N GLY A 34 3.35 -13.90 -12.31
CA GLY A 34 2.05 -14.25 -12.87
C GLY A 34 0.93 -13.26 -12.55
N SER A 35 1.27 -12.02 -12.17
CA SER A 35 0.32 -10.94 -11.87
C SER A 35 -0.73 -11.34 -10.81
N ARG A 36 -0.29 -12.01 -9.75
CA ARG A 36 -1.14 -12.48 -8.65
C ARG A 36 -1.30 -11.40 -7.58
N GLY A 37 -2.48 -11.34 -6.97
CA GLY A 37 -2.81 -10.40 -5.90
C GLY A 37 -2.58 -10.93 -4.48
N ASN A 38 -1.51 -11.68 -4.27
CA ASN A 38 -1.26 -12.46 -3.06
C ASN A 38 -0.24 -11.82 -2.12
N PHE A 39 -0.23 -10.50 -2.00
CA PHE A 39 0.75 -9.76 -1.22
C PHE A 39 0.14 -8.54 -0.54
N MET A 40 0.79 -8.08 0.53
CA MET A 40 0.56 -6.79 1.15
C MET A 40 1.53 -5.76 0.56
N THR A 41 1.05 -4.55 0.29
CA THR A 41 1.94 -3.44 -0.07
C THR A 41 2.16 -2.50 1.10
N VAL A 42 3.35 -1.92 1.15
CA VAL A 42 3.67 -0.77 2.01
C VAL A 42 4.01 0.39 1.10
N TRP A 43 3.18 1.44 1.10
CA TRP A 43 3.53 2.68 0.41
C TRP A 43 4.29 3.54 1.41
N SER A 44 5.51 3.92 1.05
CA SER A 44 6.46 4.53 1.96
C SER A 44 7.42 5.39 1.17
N ARG A 45 7.81 6.56 1.69
CA ARG A 45 8.89 7.37 1.11
C ARG A 45 10.17 6.97 1.80
N ARG A 46 11.02 6.16 1.14
CA ARG A 46 12.16 5.49 1.79
C ARG A 46 13.08 6.41 2.58
N ASN A 47 13.24 7.68 2.17
CA ASN A 47 14.11 8.63 2.87
C ASN A 47 13.49 9.26 4.13
N ILE A 48 12.17 9.15 4.31
CA ILE A 48 11.42 9.80 5.41
C ILE A 48 10.82 8.74 6.32
N ASP A 49 10.22 7.71 5.74
CA ASP A 49 9.42 6.70 6.42
C ASP A 49 10.24 5.41 6.71
N HIS A 50 11.57 5.45 6.52
CA HIS A 50 12.47 4.29 6.64
C HIS A 50 12.24 3.49 7.93
N ASP A 51 12.29 4.16 9.08
CA ASP A 51 12.19 3.50 10.38
C ASP A 51 10.85 2.76 10.52
N LEU A 52 9.74 3.39 10.11
CA LEU A 52 8.41 2.77 10.15
C LEU A 52 8.36 1.51 9.31
N TYR A 53 8.92 1.55 8.10
CA TYR A 53 8.99 0.38 7.23
C TYR A 53 9.93 -0.69 7.80
N PHE A 54 11.09 -0.31 8.33
CA PHE A 54 12.06 -1.23 8.92
C PHE A 54 11.45 -2.03 10.07
N PHE A 55 10.81 -1.35 11.03
CA PHE A 55 10.15 -2.01 12.15
C PHE A 55 8.99 -2.89 11.68
N LEU A 56 8.21 -2.44 10.70
CA LEU A 56 7.13 -3.25 10.14
C LEU A 56 7.68 -4.51 9.45
N GLU A 57 8.71 -4.39 8.62
CA GLU A 57 9.29 -5.53 7.91
C GLU A 57 9.88 -6.55 8.89
N LYS A 58 10.59 -6.07 9.92
CA LYS A 58 11.14 -6.90 11.01
C LYS A 58 10.05 -7.70 11.72
N ASN A 59 8.89 -7.08 11.95
CA ASN A 59 7.77 -7.67 12.69
C ASN A 59 6.73 -8.36 11.78
N TRP A 60 6.96 -8.41 10.47
CA TRP A 60 6.00 -8.97 9.54
C TRP A 60 5.90 -10.49 9.67
N LYS A 61 4.74 -10.97 10.11
CA LYS A 61 4.48 -12.39 10.32
C LYS A 61 4.21 -13.11 9.00
N ASN A 62 4.49 -14.41 8.97
CA ASN A 62 4.18 -15.33 7.86
C ASN A 62 4.61 -14.82 6.46
N LYS A 63 5.78 -14.18 6.33
CA LYS A 63 6.29 -13.59 5.08
C LYS A 63 6.30 -14.55 3.87
N ASN A 64 6.44 -15.86 4.11
CA ASN A 64 6.40 -16.90 3.08
C ASN A 64 4.99 -17.14 2.51
N ILE A 65 3.95 -16.87 3.29
CA ILE A 65 2.54 -17.05 2.90
C ILE A 65 1.96 -15.72 2.43
N PHE A 66 2.27 -14.64 3.14
CA PHE A 66 1.78 -13.29 2.88
C PHE A 66 2.97 -12.36 2.64
N PRO A 67 3.56 -12.35 1.43
CA PRO A 67 4.65 -11.45 1.11
C PRO A 67 4.33 -9.98 1.39
N LEU A 68 5.29 -9.27 1.97
CA LEU A 68 5.27 -7.82 2.10
C LEU A 68 6.08 -7.21 0.97
N LYS A 69 5.53 -6.25 0.24
CA LYS A 69 6.16 -5.60 -0.91
C LYS A 69 6.22 -4.10 -0.70
N LEU A 70 7.41 -3.52 -0.78
CA LEU A 70 7.61 -2.08 -0.66
C LEU A 70 7.28 -1.36 -1.97
N MET A 71 6.48 -0.31 -1.89
CA MET A 71 6.23 0.64 -2.96
C MET A 71 6.81 1.99 -2.56
N ASP A 72 7.94 2.34 -3.19
CA ASP A 72 8.73 3.53 -2.88
C ASP A 72 8.80 4.45 -4.11
N PRO A 73 7.72 5.22 -4.38
CA PRO A 73 7.71 6.15 -5.49
C PRO A 73 8.65 7.35 -5.22
N PRO A 74 9.28 7.92 -6.27
CA PRO A 74 10.13 9.10 -6.16
C PRO A 74 9.30 10.38 -5.96
N LEU A 75 8.73 10.48 -4.78
CA LEU A 75 7.87 11.55 -4.29
C LEU A 75 8.70 12.70 -3.70
N PRO A 76 8.19 13.95 -3.75
CA PRO A 76 8.82 15.08 -3.08
C PRO A 76 8.78 14.93 -1.56
N ASN A 77 9.66 15.64 -0.86
CA ASN A 77 9.77 15.51 0.59
C ASN A 77 8.84 16.49 1.33
N LEU A 78 8.59 17.67 0.75
CA LEU A 78 7.85 18.76 1.40
C LEU A 78 6.57 19.14 0.64
N SER A 79 5.54 19.55 1.40
CA SER A 79 4.25 19.98 0.85
C SER A 79 4.37 21.12 -0.15
N HIS A 80 5.25 22.10 0.10
CA HIS A 80 5.39 23.25 -0.79
C HIS A 80 5.95 22.88 -2.18
N GLU A 81 6.73 21.79 -2.28
CA GLU A 81 7.24 21.33 -3.57
C GLU A 81 6.07 20.86 -4.44
N VAL A 82 5.11 20.15 -3.85
CA VAL A 82 3.89 19.69 -4.51
C VAL A 82 3.02 20.89 -4.91
N SER A 83 2.74 21.81 -3.96
CA SER A 83 1.81 22.92 -4.20
C SER A 83 2.33 23.92 -5.23
N LYS A 84 3.64 24.19 -5.26
CA LYS A 84 4.26 25.10 -6.24
C LYS A 84 4.35 24.50 -7.64
N ASN A 85 4.31 23.17 -7.78
CA ASN A 85 4.54 22.50 -9.07
C ASN A 85 3.70 21.23 -9.23
N TRP A 86 2.38 21.36 -9.10
CA TRP A 86 1.46 20.22 -9.19
C TRP A 86 1.58 19.45 -10.51
N SER A 87 1.80 20.14 -11.64
CA SER A 87 1.92 19.49 -12.95
C SER A 87 3.04 18.45 -12.99
N LYS A 88 4.19 18.73 -12.35
CA LYS A 88 5.32 17.80 -12.21
C LYS A 88 4.98 16.55 -11.40
N TYR A 89 4.12 16.69 -10.39
CA TYR A 89 3.79 15.61 -9.45
C TYR A 89 2.47 14.89 -9.76
N SER A 90 1.68 15.41 -10.70
CA SER A 90 0.39 14.83 -11.11
C SER A 90 0.46 13.35 -11.49
N LYS A 91 1.58 12.90 -12.09
CA LYS A 91 1.82 11.49 -12.43
C LYS A 91 1.89 10.54 -11.23
N TYR A 92 2.12 11.06 -10.03
CA TYR A 92 2.11 10.29 -8.78
C TYR A 92 0.76 10.33 -8.05
N GLY A 93 -0.29 10.88 -8.68
CA GLY A 93 -1.61 11.06 -8.05
C GLY A 93 -2.19 9.76 -7.46
N THR A 94 -1.84 8.60 -8.01
CA THR A 94 -2.20 7.28 -7.46
C THR A 94 -1.75 7.10 -6.01
N PHE A 95 -0.58 7.62 -5.64
CA PHE A 95 -0.03 7.53 -4.29
C PHE A 95 -0.65 8.54 -3.31
N ALA A 96 -1.57 9.40 -3.77
CA ALA A 96 -2.24 10.39 -2.92
C ALA A 96 -3.71 10.02 -2.61
N ARG A 97 -4.13 8.78 -2.85
CA ARG A 97 -5.55 8.37 -2.88
C ARG A 97 -6.19 8.04 -1.53
N SER A 98 -5.41 7.99 -0.45
CA SER A 98 -5.88 7.56 0.88
C SER A 98 -5.33 8.49 1.96
N ASP A 99 -5.82 8.39 3.19
CA ASP A 99 -5.62 9.41 4.24
C ASP A 99 -4.14 9.67 4.58
N HIS A 100 -3.26 8.68 4.40
CA HIS A 100 -1.81 8.82 4.59
C HIS A 100 -1.21 10.02 3.82
N ALA A 101 -1.80 10.40 2.67
CA ALA A 101 -1.34 11.51 1.86
C ALA A 101 -1.40 12.85 2.60
N SER A 102 -2.39 13.02 3.49
CA SER A 102 -2.51 14.24 4.32
C SER A 102 -1.39 14.36 5.37
N PHE A 103 -0.80 13.23 5.78
CA PHE A 103 0.39 13.21 6.64
C PHE A 103 1.65 13.51 5.84
N TRP A 104 1.74 13.00 4.62
CA TRP A 104 2.86 13.27 3.72
C TRP A 104 2.92 14.75 3.32
N TYR A 105 1.77 15.33 2.94
CA TYR A 105 1.67 16.70 2.45
C TYR A 105 0.52 17.49 3.13
N PRO A 106 0.66 17.86 4.41
CA PRO A 106 -0.34 18.69 5.07
C PRO A 106 -0.47 20.05 4.37
N LEU A 107 -1.72 20.51 4.16
CA LEU A 107 -2.02 21.76 3.45
C LEU A 107 -1.61 23.01 4.25
N GLU A 108 -1.80 22.97 5.56
CA GLU A 108 -1.64 24.13 6.45
C GLU A 108 -0.22 24.29 7.01
N ARG A 109 0.71 23.38 6.67
CA ARG A 109 2.06 23.35 7.24
C ARG A 109 3.07 22.99 6.18
N ASP A 110 4.19 23.71 6.18
CA ASP A 110 5.35 23.34 5.37
C ASP A 110 6.22 22.30 6.08
N THR A 111 5.60 21.17 6.42
CA THR A 111 6.22 20.07 7.17
C THR A 111 5.75 18.76 6.57
N THR A 112 6.44 17.67 6.90
CA THR A 112 5.96 16.33 6.58
C THR A 112 5.96 15.44 7.82
N PHE A 113 4.96 14.56 7.92
CA PHE A 113 4.89 13.56 8.97
C PHE A 113 5.27 12.19 8.40
N ARG A 114 5.95 11.39 9.22
CA ARG A 114 6.26 10.00 8.89
C ARG A 114 4.97 9.19 8.89
N SER A 115 4.67 8.53 7.78
CA SER A 115 3.52 7.64 7.67
C SER A 115 3.74 6.63 6.54
N ILE A 116 3.13 5.46 6.69
CA ILE A 116 3.11 4.41 5.67
C ILE A 116 1.66 3.98 5.41
N LEU A 117 1.35 3.58 4.18
CA LEU A 117 0.07 2.95 3.87
C LEU A 117 0.25 1.45 3.70
N LEU A 118 -0.49 0.67 4.49
CA LEU A 118 -0.71 -0.75 4.23
C LEU A 118 -1.96 -0.92 3.39
N SER A 119 -1.81 -1.59 2.25
CA SER A 119 -2.93 -1.92 1.38
C SER A 119 -2.71 -3.21 0.60
N ASP A 120 -3.79 -3.96 0.42
CA ASP A 120 -3.83 -5.09 -0.50
C ASP A 120 -4.05 -4.68 -1.96
N LEU A 121 -4.08 -3.38 -2.26
CA LEU A 121 -4.39 -2.81 -3.57
C LEU A 121 -5.81 -3.12 -4.07
N GLY A 122 -6.81 -3.27 -3.20
CA GLY A 122 -8.19 -3.65 -3.50
C GLY A 122 -8.76 -3.14 -4.84
N PRO A 123 -8.76 -1.83 -5.14
CA PRO A 123 -9.29 -1.29 -6.40
C PRO A 123 -8.59 -1.80 -7.67
N TRP A 124 -7.39 -2.37 -7.52
CA TRP A 124 -6.56 -2.94 -8.57
C TRP A 124 -6.57 -4.47 -8.59
N ARG A 125 -7.21 -5.11 -7.60
CA ARG A 125 -7.47 -6.56 -7.59
C ARG A 125 -8.70 -6.82 -8.45
N LYS A 126 -8.58 -7.64 -9.49
CA LYS A 126 -9.59 -7.83 -10.54
C LYS A 126 -11.00 -8.03 -9.97
N ASP A 127 -11.19 -8.94 -9.03
CA ASP A 127 -12.51 -9.20 -8.46
C ASP A 127 -13.03 -7.96 -7.70
N MET A 128 -12.24 -7.41 -6.79
CA MET A 128 -12.63 -6.24 -5.98
C MET A 128 -12.80 -4.96 -6.80
N SER A 129 -12.07 -4.80 -7.92
CA SER A 129 -12.13 -3.62 -8.78
C SER A 129 -13.53 -3.34 -9.33
N PHE A 130 -14.33 -4.38 -9.56
CA PHE A 130 -15.72 -4.25 -10.03
C PHE A 130 -16.72 -3.92 -8.91
N HIS A 131 -16.29 -4.07 -7.65
CA HIS A 131 -17.13 -4.04 -6.46
C HIS A 131 -16.81 -2.88 -5.52
N TYR A 132 -15.59 -2.34 -5.55
CA TYR A 132 -15.16 -1.19 -4.75
C TYR A 132 -16.12 0.01 -4.89
N HIS A 133 -16.62 0.53 -3.77
CA HIS A 133 -17.68 1.58 -3.69
C HIS A 133 -18.99 1.22 -4.43
N ARG A 134 -19.32 -0.06 -4.53
CA ARG A 134 -20.54 -0.55 -5.17
C ARG A 134 -21.22 -1.59 -4.28
N PRO A 135 -22.49 -1.98 -4.54
CA PRO A 135 -23.21 -2.94 -3.69
C PRO A 135 -22.56 -4.33 -3.54
N GLY A 136 -21.55 -4.66 -4.35
CA GLY A 136 -20.80 -5.91 -4.20
C GLY A 136 -19.64 -5.84 -3.22
N ASP A 137 -19.34 -4.68 -2.65
CA ASP A 137 -18.44 -4.53 -1.50
C ASP A 137 -19.23 -4.85 -0.22
N ASP A 138 -19.42 -6.14 0.03
CA ASP A 138 -20.25 -6.66 1.12
C ASP A 138 -19.57 -7.83 1.85
N GLN A 139 -20.33 -8.52 2.70
CA GLN A 139 -19.81 -9.60 3.54
C GLN A 139 -19.24 -10.81 2.77
N ARG A 140 -19.44 -10.92 1.45
CA ARG A 140 -18.86 -11.99 0.62
C ARG A 140 -17.32 -11.99 0.58
N TRP A 141 -16.69 -10.89 1.00
CA TRP A 141 -15.24 -10.78 1.12
C TRP A 141 -14.69 -11.32 2.45
N LEU A 142 -15.56 -11.63 3.42
CA LEU A 142 -15.20 -12.21 4.72
C LEU A 142 -14.90 -13.72 4.61
N ARG A 143 -14.07 -14.09 3.65
CA ARG A 143 -13.60 -15.47 3.43
C ARG A 143 -12.45 -15.77 4.38
N ARG A 144 -12.23 -17.05 4.67
CA ARG A 144 -11.20 -17.48 5.63
C ARG A 144 -9.82 -16.94 5.26
N GLU A 145 -9.43 -17.07 4.00
CA GLU A 145 -8.13 -16.60 3.49
C GLU A 145 -7.94 -15.08 3.63
N ASN A 146 -8.99 -14.29 3.40
CA ASN A 146 -8.96 -12.83 3.59
C ASN A 146 -8.88 -12.47 5.07
N LEU A 147 -9.59 -13.18 5.94
CA LEU A 147 -9.53 -12.98 7.39
C LEU A 147 -8.17 -13.36 7.96
N GLU A 148 -7.54 -14.43 7.45
CA GLU A 148 -6.17 -14.83 7.81
C GLU A 148 -5.15 -13.79 7.37
N PHE A 149 -5.29 -13.25 6.14
CA PHE A 149 -4.45 -12.18 5.63
C PHE A 149 -4.59 -10.88 6.43
N MET A 150 -5.83 -10.48 6.76
CA MET A 150 -6.11 -9.34 7.63
C MET A 150 -5.55 -9.57 9.04
N LYS A 151 -5.75 -10.77 9.62
CA LYS A 151 -5.19 -11.12 10.93
C LYS A 151 -3.67 -11.01 10.94
N ASN A 152 -2.99 -11.52 9.91
CA ASN A 152 -1.54 -11.40 9.79
C ASN A 152 -1.09 -9.93 9.80
N THR A 153 -1.83 -9.08 9.08
CA THR A 153 -1.57 -7.64 8.99
C THR A 153 -1.72 -6.97 10.36
N VAL A 154 -2.83 -7.21 11.05
CA VAL A 154 -3.09 -6.63 12.38
C VAL A 154 -2.10 -7.13 13.42
N ASP A 155 -1.83 -8.43 13.46
CA ASP A 155 -0.88 -9.03 14.41
C ASP A 155 0.56 -8.50 14.20
N SER A 156 0.95 -8.25 12.94
CA SER A 156 2.26 -7.66 12.60
C SER A 156 2.32 -6.19 12.98
N LEU A 157 1.24 -5.43 12.75
CA LEU A 157 1.14 -4.03 13.11
C LEU A 157 1.20 -3.84 14.64
N LEU A 158 0.50 -4.67 15.41
CA LEU A 158 0.56 -4.62 16.88
C LEU A 158 1.98 -4.86 17.39
N ALA A 159 2.68 -5.87 16.85
CA ALA A 159 4.08 -6.12 17.20
C ALA A 159 4.98 -4.94 16.84
N THR A 160 4.75 -4.32 15.68
CA THR A 160 5.47 -3.12 15.22
C THR A 160 5.28 -1.94 16.17
N ILE A 161 4.05 -1.69 16.64
CA ILE A 161 3.75 -0.58 17.55
C ILE A 161 4.45 -0.78 18.90
N ILE A 162 4.49 -2.01 19.41
CA ILE A 162 5.20 -2.35 20.65
C ILE A 162 6.71 -2.10 20.47
N ASP A 163 7.31 -2.63 19.40
CA ASP A 163 8.75 -2.52 19.12
C ASP A 163 9.21 -1.07 18.82
N ILE A 164 8.31 -0.18 18.36
CA ILE A 164 8.60 1.25 18.21
C ILE A 164 8.47 2.00 19.55
N GLY A 165 7.61 1.53 20.44
CA GLY A 165 7.33 2.18 21.73
C GLY A 165 8.32 1.86 22.84
N ASP A 166 9.05 0.76 22.70
CA ASP A 166 10.17 0.34 23.57
C ASP A 166 11.48 1.05 23.22
#